data_AF-A0A653DQL5-F1
#
_entry.id   AF-A0A653DQL5-F1
#
_cell.length_a   1.000
_cell.length_b   1.000
_cell.length_c   1.000
_cell.angle_alpha   90.00
_cell.angle_beta   90.00
_cell.angle_gamma   90.00
#
_symmetry.space_group_name_H-M   'P 1'
#
loop_
_entity.id
_entity.type
_entity.pdbx_description
1 polymer ?
#
loop_
_entity_poly.entity_id
_entity_poly.type
_entity_poly.pdbx_seq_one_letter_code
_entity_poly.pdbx_strand_id
1 'polypeptide(L)'
;MAVQINEICDNITLAREMSMLGNYDSAEVYYEFALKMISRLIIIISEPARKNNWLQVQNKVNKEYDQVKELKNILQTLRIDTGDVPVGVRKRDDPDIWPSPTP
;
A
#
# COMPACT_ATOMS: atom_id res chain seq x y z
N MET A 1 12.88 -11.34 22.48
CA MET A 1 12.62 -12.01 21.17
C MET A 1 11.14 -12.09 20.84
N ALA A 2 10.25 -12.56 21.74
CA ALA A 2 8.80 -12.61 21.48
C ALA A 2 8.20 -11.25 21.10
N VAL A 3 8.59 -10.17 21.79
CA VAL A 3 8.14 -8.80 21.51
C VAL A 3 8.47 -8.36 20.06
N GLN A 4 9.69 -8.68 19.59
CA GLN A 4 10.12 -8.32 18.23
C GLN A 4 9.36 -9.09 17.14
N ILE A 5 8.93 -10.32 17.43
CA ILE A 5 8.14 -11.12 16.48
C ILE A 5 6.71 -10.56 16.38
N ASN A 6 6.11 -10.19 17.51
CA ASN A 6 4.80 -9.56 17.53
C ASN A 6 4.83 -8.23 16.77
N GLU A 7 5.84 -7.39 17.02
CA GLU A 7 6.02 -6.14 16.28
C GLU A 7 6.15 -6.37 14.76
N ILE A 8 6.87 -7.40 14.32
CA ILE A 8 6.94 -7.75 12.89
C ILE A 8 5.55 -8.07 12.34
N CYS A 9 4.78 -8.92 13.05
CA CYS A 9 3.43 -9.29 12.64
C CYS A 9 2.48 -8.10 12.60
N ASP A 10 2.57 -7.21 13.59
CA ASP A 10 1.74 -6.00 13.68
C ASP A 10 2.05 -5.05 12.51
N ASN A 11 3.32 -4.86 12.18
CA ASN A 11 3.71 -4.02 11.04
C ASN A 11 3.25 -4.59 9.69
N ILE A 12 3.33 -5.91 9.50
CA ILE A 12 2.81 -6.56 8.29
C ILE A 12 1.29 -6.38 8.20
N THR A 13 0.59 -6.53 9.32
CA THR A 13 -0.87 -6.35 9.38
C THR A 13 -1.26 -4.92 9.03
N LEU A 14 -0.57 -3.94 9.60
CA LEU A 14 -0.82 -2.53 9.30
C LEU A 14 -0.49 -2.17 7.84
N ALA A 15 0.59 -2.74 7.28
CA ALA A 15 0.92 -2.56 5.86
C ALA A 15 -0.22 -3.05 4.95
N ARG A 16 -0.83 -4.19 5.29
CA ARG A 16 -1.98 -4.77 4.58
C ARG A 16 -3.22 -3.91 4.68
N GLU A 17 -3.58 -3.47 5.88
CA GLU A 17 -4.72 -2.59 6.12
C GLU A 17 -4.57 -1.29 5.33
N MET A 18 -3.39 -0.66 5.38
CA MET A 18 -3.10 0.56 4.61
C MET A 18 -3.20 0.31 3.10
N SER A 19 -2.73 -0.84 2.60
CA SER A 19 -2.85 -1.21 1.19
C SER A 19 -4.32 -1.37 0.78
N MET A 20 -5.13 -2.03 1.59
CA MET A 20 -6.56 -2.24 1.33
C MET A 20 -7.36 -0.93 1.37
N LEU A 21 -6.95 0.03 2.21
CA LEU A 21 -7.54 1.37 2.27
C LEU A 21 -7.05 2.29 1.13
N GLY A 22 -6.17 1.81 0.25
CA GLY A 22 -5.60 2.58 -0.87
C GLY A 22 -4.53 3.59 -0.45
N ASN A 23 -4.07 3.55 0.80
CA ASN A 23 -2.96 4.37 1.30
C ASN A 23 -1.63 3.66 1.04
N TYR A 24 -1.26 3.56 -0.23
CA TYR A 24 -0.05 2.85 -0.67
C TYR A 24 1.25 3.50 -0.19
N ASP A 25 1.28 4.82 0.03
CA ASP A 25 2.45 5.52 0.56
C ASP A 25 2.74 5.10 2.00
N SER A 26 1.71 4.98 2.85
CA SER A 26 1.90 4.50 4.23
C SER A 26 2.19 3.01 4.26
N ALA A 27 1.50 2.21 3.42
CA ALA A 27 1.74 0.78 3.31
C ALA A 27 3.20 0.46 2.95
N GLU A 28 3.79 1.20 2.01
CA GLU A 28 5.17 1.03 1.58
C GLU A 28 6.16 1.17 2.74
N VAL A 29 6.01 2.20 3.57
CA VAL A 29 6.86 2.41 4.76
C VAL A 29 6.76 1.25 5.75
N TYR A 30 5.55 0.73 6.00
CA TYR A 30 5.36 -0.40 6.92
C TYR A 30 5.94 -1.70 6.37
N TYR A 31 5.81 -1.97 5.06
CA TYR A 31 6.45 -3.13 4.43
C TYR A 31 7.98 -3.07 4.52
N GLU A 32 8.59 -1.91 4.22
CA GLU A 32 10.05 -1.74 4.32
C GLU A 32 10.56 -1.95 5.75
N PHE A 33 9.85 -1.38 6.73
CA PHE A 33 10.20 -1.54 8.12
C PHE A 33 10.11 -3.01 8.56
N ALA A 34 9.01 -3.70 8.24
CA ALA A 34 8.82 -5.11 8.56
C ALA A 34 9.89 -5.99 7.90
N LEU A 35 10.21 -5.79 6.63
CA LEU A 35 11.25 -6.53 5.91
C LEU A 35 12.64 -6.33 6.52
N LYS A 36 12.95 -5.12 6.98
CA LYS A 36 14.20 -4.80 7.69
C LYS A 36 14.27 -5.52 9.04
N MET A 37 13.17 -5.57 9.79
CA MET A 37 13.08 -6.32 11.04
C MET A 37 13.25 -7.83 10.83
N ILE A 38 12.59 -8.39 9.80
CA ILE A 38 12.74 -9.81 9.43
C ILE A 38 14.20 -10.13 9.07
N SER A 39 14.84 -9.27 8.27
CA SER A 39 16.25 -9.44 7.90
C SER A 39 17.16 -9.48 9.13
N ARG A 40 16.93 -8.58 10.09
CA ARG A 40 17.65 -8.56 11.37
C ARG A 40 17.40 -9.84 12.18
N LEU A 41 16.16 -10.32 12.22
CA LEU A 41 15.81 -11.55 12.92
C LEU A 41 16.53 -12.77 12.31
N ILE A 42 16.59 -12.86 10.98
CA ILE A 42 17.28 -13.94 10.25
C ILE A 42 18.78 -13.99 10.58
N ILE A 43 19.42 -12.83 10.80
CA ILE A 43 20.84 -12.75 11.18
C ILE A 43 21.08 -13.25 12.60
N ILE A 44 20.15 -12.97 13.52
CA ILE A 44 20.28 -13.29 14.95
C ILE A 44 19.90 -14.76 15.24
N ILE A 45 19.08 -15.38 14.40
CA ILE A 45 18.69 -16.79 14.56
C ILE A 45 19.87 -17.72 14.25
N SER A 46 20.25 -18.52 15.24
CA SER A 46 21.26 -19.58 15.13
C SER A 46 20.71 -20.90 14.59
N GLU A 47 19.41 -21.15 14.76
CA GLU A 47 18.75 -22.41 14.38
C GLU A 47 18.41 -22.46 12.88
N PRO A 48 18.96 -23.42 12.09
CA PRO A 48 18.80 -23.45 10.64
C PRO A 48 17.35 -23.63 10.17
N ALA A 49 16.59 -24.51 10.83
CA ALA A 49 15.19 -24.77 10.48
C ALA A 49 14.34 -23.50 10.66
N ARG A 50 14.52 -22.80 11.78
CA ARG A 50 13.82 -21.56 12.09
C ARG A 50 14.22 -20.44 11.13
N LYS A 51 15.50 -20.36 10.76
CA LYS A 51 16.00 -19.42 9.75
C LYS A 51 15.34 -19.64 8.39
N ASN A 52 15.22 -20.89 7.94
CA ASN A 52 14.55 -21.23 6.69
C ASN A 52 13.07 -20.82 6.69
N ASN A 53 12.36 -21.03 7.81
CA ASN A 53 10.97 -20.58 7.93
C ASN A 53 10.86 -19.06 7.79
N TRP A 54 11.74 -18.29 8.44
CA TRP A 54 11.75 -16.83 8.33
C TRP A 54 12.15 -16.32 6.96
N LEU A 55 13.05 -17.01 6.25
CA LEU A 55 13.35 -16.72 4.85
C LEU A 55 12.12 -16.93 3.95
N GLN A 56 11.33 -17.99 4.19
CA GLN A 56 10.07 -18.19 3.46
C GLN A 56 9.06 -17.08 3.77
N VAL A 57 8.94 -16.65 5.02
CA VAL A 57 8.09 -15.52 5.41
C VAL A 57 8.54 -14.25 4.70
N GLN A 58 9.85 -13.94 4.71
CA GLN A 58 10.43 -12.79 4.02
C GLN A 58 10.07 -12.78 2.53
N ASN A 59 10.19 -13.93 1.86
CA ASN A 59 9.86 -14.06 0.45
C ASN A 59 8.37 -13.82 0.17
N LYS A 60 7.48 -14.28 1.06
CA LYS A 60 6.03 -14.03 0.92
C LYS A 60 5.72 -12.54 1.07
N VAL A 61 6.29 -11.88 2.08
CA VAL A 61 6.10 -10.45 2.33
C VAL A 61 6.67 -9.60 1.18
N ASN A 62 7.84 -9.95 0.64
CA ASN A 62 8.41 -9.27 -0.52
C ASN A 62 7.48 -9.34 -1.74
N LYS A 63 6.94 -10.52 -2.07
CA LYS A 63 6.01 -10.66 -3.19
C LYS A 63 4.77 -9.77 -3.05
N GLU A 64 4.23 -9.71 -1.85
CA GLU A 64 3.09 -8.86 -1.54
C GLU A 64 3.44 -7.37 -1.66
N TYR A 65 4.62 -6.98 -1.17
CA TYR A 65 5.13 -5.62 -1.30
C TYR A 65 5.34 -5.21 -2.78
N ASP A 66 5.89 -6.10 -3.60
CA ASP A 66 6.07 -5.86 -5.04
C ASP A 66 4.73 -5.63 -5.75
N GLN A 67 3.70 -6.41 -5.40
CA GLN A 67 2.34 -6.22 -5.93
C GLN A 67 1.75 -4.85 -5.53
N VAL A 68 1.98 -4.43 -4.29
CA VAL A 68 1.55 -3.11 -3.80
C VAL A 68 2.23 -1.98 -4.57
N LYS A 69 3.53 -2.11 -4.86
CA LYS A 69 4.27 -1.14 -5.69
C LYS A 69 3.76 -1.09 -7.12
N GLU A 70 3.53 -2.25 -7.72
CA GLU A 70 3.00 -2.34 -9.08
C GLU A 70 1.63 -1.66 -9.16
N LEU A 71 0.73 -1.95 -8.22
CA LEU A 71 -0.58 -1.31 -8.14
C LEU A 71 -0.48 0.21 -7.96
N LYS A 72 0.39 0.67 -7.06
CA LYS A 72 0.67 2.10 -6.86
C LYS A 72 1.12 2.77 -8.17
N ASN A 73 2.04 2.14 -8.90
CA ASN A 73 2.56 2.67 -10.17
C ASN A 73 1.48 2.72 -11.26
N ILE A 74 0.68 1.66 -11.39
CA ILE A 74 -0.47 1.64 -12.32
C ILE A 74 -1.42 2.80 -12.02
N LEU A 75 -1.78 3.01 -10.74
CA LEU A 75 -2.65 4.10 -10.34
C LEU A 75 -2.05 5.49 -10.61
N GLN A 76 -0.73 5.65 -10.45
CA GLN A 76 -0.04 6.89 -10.81
C GLN A 76 -0.09 7.14 -12.32
N THR A 77 0.10 6.11 -13.13
CA THR A 77 0.05 6.20 -14.60
C THR A 77 -1.37 6.54 -15.07
N LEU A 78 -2.40 5.91 -14.51
CA LEU A 78 -3.81 6.19 -14.84
C LEU A 78 -4.21 7.63 -14.50
N ARG A 79 -3.72 8.19 -13.38
CA ARG A 79 -3.96 9.60 -13.02
C ARG A 79 -3.38 10.58 -14.05
N ILE A 80 -2.25 10.24 -14.66
CA ILE A 80 -1.63 11.05 -15.73
C ILE A 80 -2.47 10.97 -17.00
N ASP A 81 -2.99 9.79 -17.34
CA ASP A 81 -3.82 9.57 -18.53
C ASP A 81 -5.20 10.26 -18.42
N THR A 82 -5.69 10.46 -17.20
CA THR A 82 -6.91 11.26 -16.96
C THR A 82 -6.65 12.77 -17.13
N GLY A 83 -5.42 13.20 -17.39
CA GLY A 83 -5.09 14.57 -17.82
C GLY A 83 -5.51 14.85 -19.26
N ASP A 84 -5.71 13.80 -20.07
CA ASP A 84 -6.14 13.85 -21.47
C ASP A 84 -7.64 13.61 -21.63
N VAL A 85 -8.47 14.01 -20.64
CA VAL A 85 -9.90 14.19 -20.93
C VAL A 85 -10.00 15.25 -22.02
N PRO A 86 -10.66 14.99 -23.17
CA PRO A 86 -10.93 16.04 -24.13
C PRO A 86 -11.60 17.20 -23.39
N VAL A 87 -11.09 18.41 -23.60
CA VAL A 87 -11.68 19.67 -23.14
C VAL A 87 -13.07 19.80 -23.76
N GLY A 88 -14.04 19.09 -23.20
CA GLY A 88 -15.39 18.93 -23.73
C GLY A 88 -16.39 18.43 -22.68
N VAL A 89 -15.93 18.01 -21.50
CA VAL A 89 -16.79 17.59 -20.36
C VAL A 89 -16.68 18.57 -19.18
N ARG A 90 -16.49 19.87 -19.44
CA ARG A 90 -16.69 20.89 -18.42
C ARG A 90 -17.70 21.92 -18.92
N LYS A 91 -18.83 21.93 -18.21
CA LYS A 91 -20.10 22.65 -18.44
C LYS A 91 -21.05 21.95 -19.42
N ARG A 92 -21.87 21.04 -18.88
CA ARG A 92 -23.27 21.06 -19.26
C ARG A 92 -23.84 22.32 -18.62
N ASP A 93 -24.08 23.33 -19.42
CA ASP A 93 -24.98 24.42 -19.06
C ASP A 93 -26.38 23.77 -18.95
N ASP A 94 -26.73 23.25 -17.78
CA ASP A 94 -28.07 22.73 -17.51
C ASP A 94 -29.03 23.93 -17.39
N PRO A 95 -29.99 24.10 -18.34
CA PRO A 95 -30.86 25.27 -18.38
C PRO A 95 -31.98 25.24 -17.32
N ASP A 96 -32.04 24.21 -16.46
CA ASP A 96 -33.14 23.98 -15.51
C ASP A 96 -32.82 24.36 -14.05
N ILE A 97 -31.79 25.17 -13.81
CA ILE A 97 -31.54 25.75 -12.48
C ILE A 97 -32.57 26.88 -12.25
N TRP A 98 -33.71 26.50 -11.68
CA TRP A 98 -34.79 27.40 -11.26
C TRP A 98 -34.24 28.52 -10.34
N PRO A 99 -34.50 29.81 -10.61
CA PRO A 99 -34.05 30.87 -9.71
C PRO A 99 -34.89 30.85 -8.43
N SER A 100 -34.22 30.95 -7.28
CA SER A 100 -34.85 31.04 -5.96
C SER A 100 -35.81 32.24 -5.88
N PRO A 101 -37.01 32.09 -5.28
CA PRO A 101 -37.99 33.16 -5.20
C PRO A 101 -37.46 34.27 -4.29
N THR A 102 -37.35 35.49 -4.83
CA THR A 102 -37.05 36.69 -4.06
C THR A 102 -38.31 37.18 -3.31
N PRO A 103 -38.15 37.75 -2.09
CA PRO A 103 -39.21 38.10 -1.16
C PRO A 103 -40.10 39.27 -1.61
#